data_AF-A0A534ZJJ6-F1
#
_entry.id   AF-A0A534ZJJ6-F1
#
_cell.length_a   1.000
_cell.length_b   1.000
_cell.length_c   1.000
_cell.angle_alpha   90.00
_cell.angle_beta   90.00
_cell.angle_gamma   90.00
#
_symmetry.space_group_name_H-M   'P 1'
#
loop_
_entity.id
_entity.type
_entity.pdbx_description
1 polymer ?
#
loop_
_entity_poly.entity_id
_entity_poly.type
_entity_poly.pdbx_seq_one_letter_code
_entity_poly.pdbx_strand_id
1 'polypeptide(L)'
;RRSPGGVPGSIEACLVSAATGLRERGATTLSLGLAPLAGLDPRHGSPVERGLAIGARMIRSGYDVSGLAFFKAKFDPRWEPRYLAVAGRRHLPGVLLALLRLHLGGSAGLLRAGLRLRPAG
;
A
#
# COMPACT_ATOMS: atom_id res chain seq x y z
N ARG A 1 -3.25 7.65 -14.44
CA ARG A 1 -2.07 6.73 -14.53
C ARG A 1 -0.89 7.53 -15.04
N ARG A 2 0.34 7.30 -14.54
CA ARG A 2 1.54 8.04 -14.99
C ARG A 2 1.98 7.54 -16.37
N SER A 3 2.26 8.46 -17.29
CA SER A 3 2.88 8.17 -18.59
C SER A 3 4.41 8.22 -18.48
N PRO A 4 5.16 7.37 -19.21
CA PRO A 4 6.60 7.58 -19.39
C PRO A 4 6.86 9.00 -19.92
N GLY A 5 7.77 9.74 -19.30
CA GLY A 5 8.07 11.14 -19.65
C GLY A 5 7.05 12.17 -19.15
N GLY A 6 6.05 11.78 -18.34
CA GLY A 6 5.07 12.71 -17.79
C GLY A 6 5.70 13.77 -16.87
N VAL A 7 5.17 14.99 -16.95
CA VAL A 7 5.63 16.14 -16.16
C VAL A 7 5.53 15.83 -14.66
N PRO A 8 6.57 16.13 -13.85
CA PRO A 8 6.48 16.04 -12.40
C PRO A 8 5.28 16.85 -11.88
N GLY A 9 4.51 16.28 -10.95
CA GLY A 9 3.31 16.96 -10.42
C GLY A 9 2.01 16.69 -11.18
N SER A 10 2.03 16.02 -12.35
CA SER A 10 0.79 15.78 -13.11
C SER A 10 -0.23 14.93 -12.34
N ILE A 11 0.21 13.95 -11.53
CA ILE A 11 -0.72 13.14 -10.74
C ILE A 11 -1.30 13.96 -9.60
N GLU A 12 -0.50 14.82 -8.97
CA GLU A 12 -0.94 15.76 -7.96
C GLU A 12 -2.00 16.72 -8.52
N ALA A 13 -1.76 17.29 -9.70
CA ALA A 13 -2.73 18.15 -10.38
C ALA A 13 -4.04 17.41 -10.69
N CYS A 14 -3.98 16.16 -11.15
CA CYS A 14 -5.18 15.33 -11.35
C CYS A 14 -5.95 15.11 -10.04
N LEU A 15 -5.28 14.85 -8.93
CA LEU A 15 -5.93 14.64 -7.63
C LEU A 15 -6.57 15.91 -7.10
N VAL A 16 -5.88 17.06 -7.21
CA VAL A 16 -6.45 18.37 -6.82
C VAL A 16 -7.67 18.69 -7.68
N SER A 17 -7.60 18.48 -8.99
CA SER A 17 -8.74 18.70 -9.89
C SER A 17 -9.94 17.82 -9.51
N ALA A 18 -9.71 16.55 -9.21
CA ALA A 18 -10.76 15.64 -8.74
C ALA A 18 -11.36 16.09 -7.40
N ALA A 19 -10.52 16.50 -6.44
CA ALA A 19 -10.98 16.99 -5.14
C ALA A 19 -11.85 18.25 -5.28
N THR A 20 -11.43 19.21 -6.10
CA THR A 20 -12.19 20.43 -6.36
C THR A 20 -13.54 20.14 -7.02
N GLY A 21 -13.56 19.31 -8.07
CA GLY A 21 -14.81 18.94 -8.74
C GLY A 21 -15.77 18.14 -7.86
N LEU A 22 -15.26 17.34 -6.92
CA LEU A 22 -16.09 16.65 -5.92
C LEU A 22 -16.65 17.62 -4.87
N ARG A 23 -15.84 18.58 -4.42
CA ARG A 23 -16.27 19.62 -3.47
C ARG A 23 -17.42 20.45 -4.04
N GLU A 24 -17.35 20.83 -5.32
CA GLU A 24 -18.42 21.55 -6.02
C GLU A 24 -19.74 20.76 -6.06
N ARG A 25 -19.67 19.43 -5.99
CA ARG A 25 -20.84 18.53 -5.95
C ARG A 25 -21.30 18.21 -4.52
N GLY A 26 -20.75 18.91 -3.52
CA GLY A 26 -21.13 18.74 -2.11
C GLY A 26 -20.42 17.60 -1.38
N ALA A 27 -19.39 16.98 -1.97
CA ALA A 27 -18.60 15.97 -1.25
C ALA A 27 -17.76 16.62 -0.16
N THR A 28 -17.80 16.05 1.04
CA THR A 28 -17.04 16.53 2.21
C THR A 28 -15.72 15.78 2.41
N THR A 29 -15.56 14.61 1.81
CA THR A 29 -14.40 13.74 1.98
C THR A 29 -13.98 13.09 0.66
N LEU A 30 -12.67 12.98 0.45
CA LEU A 30 -12.06 12.20 -0.64
C LEU A 30 -11.10 11.17 -0.04
N SER A 31 -11.32 9.89 -0.34
CA SER A 31 -10.36 8.84 0.05
C SER A 31 -9.21 8.77 -0.95
N LEU A 32 -7.97 8.92 -0.45
CA LEU A 32 -6.75 8.68 -1.23
C LEU A 32 -6.41 7.18 -1.35
N GLY A 33 -7.25 6.31 -0.78
CA GLY A 33 -7.02 4.87 -0.71
C GLY A 33 -5.96 4.46 0.33
N LEU A 34 -5.74 3.15 0.45
CA LEU A 34 -4.83 2.57 1.45
C LEU A 34 -3.35 2.85 1.14
N ALA A 35 -2.57 3.09 2.18
CA ALA A 35 -1.11 2.98 2.16
C ALA A 35 -0.74 1.76 3.03
N PRO A 36 -0.74 0.54 2.46
CA PRO A 36 -0.68 -0.68 3.24
C PRO A 36 0.60 -0.74 4.07
N LEU A 37 0.51 -1.12 5.35
CA LEU A 37 1.68 -1.27 6.25
C LEU A 37 2.43 0.04 6.55
N ALA A 38 1.96 1.19 6.05
CA ALA A 38 2.48 2.49 6.44
C ALA A 38 2.19 2.73 7.92
N GLY A 39 3.17 3.26 8.65
CA GLY A 39 3.05 3.51 10.10
C GLY A 39 3.31 2.30 10.99
N LEU A 40 3.57 1.11 10.44
CA LEU A 40 4.05 -0.03 11.25
C LEU A 40 5.53 0.15 11.62
N ASP A 41 5.84 -0.04 12.90
CA ASP A 41 7.19 0.01 13.44
C ASP A 41 7.63 -1.40 13.83
N PRO A 42 8.78 -1.92 13.34
CA PRO A 42 9.26 -3.24 13.78
C PRO A 42 9.70 -3.28 15.25
N ARG A 43 9.87 -2.14 15.93
CA ARG A 43 10.30 -2.04 17.32
C ARG A 43 9.13 -1.94 18.30
N HIS A 44 7.96 -1.49 17.83
CA HIS A 44 6.79 -1.24 18.66
C HIS A 44 5.57 -2.04 18.18
N GLY A 45 4.58 -2.26 19.05
CA GLY A 45 3.38 -3.03 18.73
C GLY A 45 3.49 -4.54 18.98
N SER A 46 2.45 -5.26 18.57
CA SER A 46 2.32 -6.71 18.78
C SER A 46 3.36 -7.50 17.96
N PRO A 47 3.70 -8.75 18.36
CA PRO A 47 4.61 -9.59 17.58
C PRO A 47 4.20 -9.77 16.11
N VAL A 48 2.89 -9.74 15.86
CA VAL A 48 2.32 -9.84 14.51
C VAL A 48 2.61 -8.56 13.72
N GLU A 49 2.31 -7.38 14.27
CA GLU A 49 2.57 -6.09 13.62
C GLU A 49 4.06 -5.89 13.32
N ARG A 50 4.93 -6.25 14.28
CA ARG A 50 6.39 -6.24 14.07
C ARG A 50 6.81 -7.18 12.95
N GLY A 51 6.24 -8.39 12.92
CA GLY A 51 6.46 -9.37 11.85
C GLY A 51 6.03 -8.83 10.47
N LEU A 52 4.85 -8.19 10.38
CA LEU A 52 4.40 -7.52 9.16
C LEU A 52 5.32 -6.36 8.76
N ALA A 53 5.78 -5.54 9.72
CA ALA A 53 6.70 -4.44 9.47
C ALA A 53 8.05 -4.92 8.90
N ILE A 54 8.57 -6.04 9.42
CA ILE A 54 9.80 -6.67 8.93
C ILE A 54 9.56 -7.25 7.52
N GLY A 55 8.48 -8.01 7.33
CA GLY A 55 8.13 -8.58 6.02
C GLY A 55 7.93 -7.52 4.93
N ALA A 56 7.30 -6.39 5.28
CA ALA A 56 7.13 -5.25 4.37
C ALA A 56 8.47 -4.73 3.84
N ARG A 57 9.50 -4.65 4.70
CA ARG A 57 10.85 -4.20 4.31
C ARG A 57 11.53 -5.17 3.35
N MET A 58 11.29 -6.47 3.49
CA MET A 58 11.85 -7.47 2.57
C MET A 58 11.25 -7.37 1.16
N ILE A 59 9.97 -6.96 1.07
CA ILE A 59 9.25 -6.82 -0.20
C ILE A 59 9.46 -5.42 -0.83
N ARG A 60 10.05 -4.45 -0.10
CA ARG A 60 10.28 -3.07 -0.58
C ARG A 60 11.05 -2.99 -1.90
N SER A 61 11.94 -3.94 -2.19
CA SER A 61 12.65 -4.00 -3.48
C SER A 61 11.70 -4.10 -4.69
N GLY A 62 10.49 -4.66 -4.51
CA GLY A 62 9.45 -4.77 -5.54
C GLY A 62 8.25 -3.83 -5.38
N TYR A 63 8.10 -3.14 -4.25
CA TYR A 63 6.92 -2.29 -3.97
C TYR A 63 7.28 -1.11 -3.06
N ASP A 64 7.34 0.10 -3.63
CA ASP A 64 7.65 1.32 -2.87
C ASP A 64 6.43 1.86 -2.11
N VAL A 65 6.02 1.13 -1.06
CA VAL A 65 4.93 1.56 -0.17
C VAL A 65 5.23 2.92 0.46
N SER A 66 6.50 3.20 0.74
CA SER A 66 6.90 4.38 1.50
C SER A 66 6.88 5.64 0.64
N GLY A 67 7.23 5.53 -0.64
CA GLY A 67 6.98 6.59 -1.61
C GLY A 67 5.48 6.88 -1.78
N LEU A 68 4.61 5.87 -1.73
CA LEU A 68 3.16 6.09 -1.82
C LEU A 68 2.60 6.81 -0.59
N ALA A 69 3.03 6.44 0.62
CA ALA A 69 2.63 7.13 1.84
C ALA A 69 3.13 8.58 1.85
N PHE A 70 4.40 8.80 1.49
CA PHE A 70 4.99 10.13 1.36
C PHE A 70 4.26 10.98 0.31
N PHE A 71 3.92 10.39 -0.84
CA PHE A 71 3.13 11.05 -1.88
C PHE A 71 1.77 11.53 -1.35
N LYS A 72 1.07 10.68 -0.59
CA LYS A 72 -0.24 11.02 -0.01
C LYS A 72 -0.14 12.09 1.07
N ALA A 73 0.95 12.14 1.83
CA ALA A 73 1.18 13.15 2.86
C ALA A 73 1.19 14.59 2.31
N LYS A 74 1.48 14.78 1.02
CA LYS A 74 1.45 16.10 0.35
C LYS A 74 0.09 16.80 0.42
N PHE A 75 -0.98 16.06 0.64
CA PHE A 75 -2.36 16.57 0.67
C PHE A 75 -2.90 16.77 2.09
N ASP A 76 -2.04 16.63 3.11
CA ASP A 76 -2.41 16.69 4.52
C ASP A 76 -3.65 15.82 4.88
N PRO A 77 -3.65 14.52 4.56
CA PRO A 77 -4.81 13.68 4.78
C PRO A 77 -4.97 13.34 6.27
N ARG A 78 -6.22 13.15 6.70
CA ARG A 78 -6.50 12.44 7.95
C ARG A 78 -6.13 10.96 7.79
N TRP A 79 -5.14 10.50 8.55
CA TRP A 79 -4.75 9.09 8.57
C TRP A 79 -5.70 8.28 9.43
N GLU A 80 -6.29 7.23 8.84
CA GLU A 80 -7.16 6.29 9.54
C GLU A 80 -6.57 4.89 9.52
N PRO A 81 -6.35 4.25 10.69
CA PRO A 81 -5.83 2.89 10.75
C PRO A 81 -6.84 1.90 10.17
N ARG A 82 -6.33 0.87 9.49
CA ARG A 82 -7.14 -0.18 8.89
C ARG A 82 -6.64 -1.52 9.38
N TYR A 83 -7.56 -2.33 9.89
CA TYR A 83 -7.26 -3.59 10.56
C TYR A 83 -7.74 -4.77 9.72
N LEU A 84 -7.00 -5.86 9.79
CA LEU A 84 -7.38 -7.13 9.19
C LEU A 84 -8.00 -8.01 10.28
N ALA A 85 -9.32 -8.23 10.19
CA ALA A 85 -10.01 -9.16 11.08
C ALA A 85 -9.77 -10.59 10.61
N VAL A 86 -9.26 -11.45 11.49
CA VAL A 86 -9.06 -12.88 11.23
C VAL A 86 -9.66 -13.70 12.37
N ALA A 87 -10.27 -14.85 12.04
CA ALA A 87 -10.89 -15.73 13.02
C ALA A 87 -9.92 -16.26 14.10
N GLY A 88 -8.62 -16.28 13.79
CA GLY A 88 -7.58 -16.61 14.74
C GLY A 88 -6.19 -16.50 14.13
N ARG A 89 -5.16 -16.41 14.98
CA ARG A 89 -3.76 -16.22 14.56
C ARG A 89 -3.27 -17.25 13.54
N ARG A 90 -3.72 -18.50 13.63
CA ARG A 90 -3.37 -19.58 12.69
C ARG A 90 -3.85 -19.34 11.26
N HIS A 91 -4.91 -18.55 11.07
CA HIS A 91 -5.46 -18.24 9.75
C HIS A 91 -4.70 -17.09 9.07
N LEU A 92 -3.89 -16.34 9.83
CA LEU A 92 -3.19 -15.17 9.34
C LEU A 92 -2.28 -15.46 8.13
N PRO A 93 -1.45 -16.52 8.11
CA PRO A 93 -0.60 -16.80 6.94
C PRO A 93 -1.42 -17.06 5.67
N GLY A 94 -2.52 -17.79 5.78
CA GLY A 94 -3.41 -18.08 4.66
C GLY A 94 -4.11 -16.83 4.11
N VAL A 95 -4.62 -15.97 5.00
CA VAL A 95 -5.25 -14.71 4.62
C VAL A 95 -4.23 -13.75 3.99
N LEU A 96 -3.02 -13.65 4.54
CA LEU A 96 -1.95 -12.83 3.97
C LEU A 96 -1.56 -13.31 2.57
N LEU A 97 -1.44 -14.64 2.37
CA LEU A 97 -1.15 -15.21 1.06
C LEU A 97 -2.28 -14.94 0.06
N ALA A 98 -3.54 -15.04 0.48
CA ALA A 98 -4.69 -14.71 -0.35
C ALA A 98 -4.68 -13.23 -0.77
N LEU A 99 -4.42 -12.31 0.17
CA LEU A 99 -4.30 -10.88 -0.12
C LEU A 99 -3.16 -10.59 -1.10
N LEU A 100 -2.02 -11.24 -0.93
CA LEU A 100 -0.87 -11.10 -1.83
C LEU A 100 -1.21 -11.59 -3.24
N ARG A 101 -1.86 -12.75 -3.36
CA ARG A 101 -2.31 -13.29 -4.65
C ARG A 101 -3.29 -12.34 -5.33
N LEU A 102 -4.25 -11.77 -4.60
CA LEU A 102 -5.19 -10.78 -5.15
C LEU A 102 -4.47 -9.54 -5.69
N HIS A 103 -3.51 -9.00 -4.93
CA HIS A 103 -2.77 -7.79 -5.34
C HIS A 103 -1.81 -8.02 -6.50
N LEU A 104 -1.25 -9.22 -6.63
CA LEU A 104 -0.29 -9.55 -7.69
C LEU A 104 -0.95 -10.06 -8.99
N GLY A 105 -2.28 -10.17 -9.06
CA GLY A 105 -2.98 -10.68 -10.24
C GLY A 105 -3.04 -12.21 -10.31
N GLY A 106 -3.13 -12.89 -9.16
CA GLY A 106 -3.32 -14.32 -9.03
C GLY A 106 -2.04 -15.14 -8.84
N SER A 107 -2.14 -16.47 -8.98
CA SER A 107 -1.05 -17.44 -8.79
C SER A 107 0.16 -17.15 -9.69
N ALA A 108 -0.10 -16.73 -10.94
CA ALA A 108 0.92 -16.42 -11.93
C ALA A 108 1.74 -15.18 -11.55
N GLY A 109 1.09 -14.17 -10.97
CA GLY A 109 1.75 -12.98 -10.44
C GLY A 109 2.63 -13.28 -9.23
N LEU A 110 2.17 -14.18 -8.35
CA LEU A 110 2.95 -14.64 -7.20
C LEU A 110 4.21 -15.42 -7.62
N LEU A 111 4.10 -16.32 -8.60
CA LEU A 111 5.26 -17.05 -9.13
C LEU A 111 6.30 -16.11 -9.73
N ARG A 112 5.87 -15.09 -10.49
CA ARG A 112 6.78 -14.07 -11.05
C ARG A 112 7.46 -13.23 -9.98
N ALA A 113 6.75 -12.87 -8.90
CA ALA A 113 7.35 -12.18 -7.77
C ALA A 113 8.36 -13.07 -7.02
N GLY A 114 8.03 -14.36 -6.84
CA GLY A 114 8.94 -15.35 -6.23
C GLY A 114 10.23 -15.55 -7.03
N LEU A 115 10.15 -15.57 -8.36
CA LEU A 115 11.32 -15.66 -9.24
C LEU A 115 12.22 -14.42 -9.18
N ARG A 116 11.68 -13.23 -8.83
CA ARG A 116 12.45 -11.98 -8.64
C ARG A 116 13.14 -11.87 -7.28
N LEU A 117 12.73 -12.66 -6.29
CA LEU A 117 13.31 -12.67 -4.94
C LEU A 117 14.41 -13.73 -4.77
N ARG A 118 14.82 -14.41 -5.85
CA ARG A 118 15.98 -15.32 -5.82
C ARG A 118 17.26 -14.48 -5.63
N PRO A 119 18.05 -14.69 -4.57
CA PRO A 119 19.32 -14.00 -4.43
C PRO A 119 20.19 -14.38 -5.63
N ALA A 120 20.74 -13.38 -6.31
CA ALA A 120 21.90 -13.60 -7.16
C ALA A 120 22.99 -14.17 -6.25
N GLY A 121 23.40 -15.41 -6.53
CA GLY A 121 24.56 -16.02 -5.88
C GLY A 121 25.84 -15.26 -6.19
#